data_AF-A0A7G9FPW9-F1
#
_entry.id   AF-A0A7G9FPW9-F1
#
_cell.length_a   1.000
_cell.length_b   1.000
_cell.length_c   1.000
_cell.angle_alpha   90.00
_cell.angle_beta   90.00
_cell.angle_gamma   90.00
#
_symmetry.space_group_name_H-M   'P 1'
#
loop_
_entity.id
_entity.type
_entity.pdbx_description
1 polymer ?
#
loop_
_entity_poly.entity_id
_entity_poly.type
_entity_poly.pdbx_seq_one_letter_code
_entity_poly.pdbx_strand_id
1 'polypeptide(L)' 'MLNIKEASQLFGIGEHRLRSIVSEDYGCKYHLTLGRTIKIKRQQFENYLNQVEQI' A
#
# COMPACT_ATOMS: atom_id res chain seq x y z
N MET A 1 -6.94 -8.87 -1.21
CA MET A 1 -6.41 -7.54 -1.61
C MET A 1 -7.29 -6.46 -0.99
N LEU A 2 -6.71 -5.32 -0.66
CA LEU A 2 -7.37 -4.21 0.03
C LEU A 2 -7.51 -3.03 -0.93
N ASN A 3 -8.60 -2.29 -0.87
CA ASN A 3 -8.65 -0.95 -1.44
C ASN A 3 -7.95 0.05 -0.50
N ILE A 4 -7.79 1.30 -0.95
CA ILE A 4 -7.09 2.35 -0.18
C ILE A 4 -7.74 2.59 1.20
N LYS A 5 -9.07 2.61 1.29
CA LYS A 5 -9.80 2.82 2.55
C LYS A 5 -9.59 1.65 3.51
N GLU A 6 -9.71 0.42 3.03
CA GLU A 6 -9.46 -0.79 3.82
C GLU A 6 -8.02 -0.85 4.34
N ALA A 7 -7.04 -0.53 3.49
CA ALA A 7 -5.64 -0.46 3.89
C ALA A 7 -5.40 0.67 4.89
N SER A 8 -6.10 1.81 4.76
CA SER A 8 -5.99 2.93 5.69
C SER A 8 -6.45 2.53 7.09
N GLN A 9 -7.59 1.86 7.17
CA GLN A 9 -8.13 1.35 8.44
C GLN A 9 -7.24 0.27 9.05
N LEU A 10 -6.68 -0.63 8.22
CA LEU A 10 -5.88 -1.75 8.70
C LEU A 10 -4.49 -1.33 9.19
N PHE A 11 -3.79 -0.48 8.44
CA PHE A 11 -2.40 -0.10 8.71
C PHE A 11 -2.26 1.23 9.45
N GLY A 12 -3.37 1.95 9.70
CA GLY A 12 -3.33 3.25 10.39
C GLY A 12 -2.69 4.37 9.56
N ILE A 13 -2.56 4.20 8.24
CA ILE A 13 -1.93 5.18 7.33
C ILE A 13 -3.03 5.96 6.60
N GLY A 14 -2.95 7.29 6.59
CA GLY A 14 -3.90 8.13 5.88
C GLY A 14 -4.00 7.81 4.38
N GLU A 15 -5.20 7.85 3.80
CA GLU A 15 -5.45 7.47 2.41
C GLU A 15 -4.57 8.24 1.40
N HIS A 16 -4.37 9.54 1.62
CA HIS A 16 -3.48 10.35 0.79
C HIS A 16 -2.04 9.83 0.83
N ARG A 17 -1.53 9.50 2.02
CA ARG A 17 -0.19 8.95 2.21
C ARG A 17 -0.05 7.56 1.57
N LEU A 18 -1.07 6.70 1.68
CA LEU A 18 -1.10 5.42 0.98
C LEU A 18 -1.01 5.60 -0.54
N ARG A 19 -1.69 6.60 -1.12
CA ARG A 19 -1.60 6.90 -2.55
C ARG A 19 -0.20 7.34 -2.95
N SER A 20 0.46 8.18 -2.15
CA SER A 20 1.86 8.57 -2.37
C SER A 20 2.81 7.35 -2.34
N ILE A 21 2.71 6.52 -1.30
CA ILE A 21 3.52 5.30 -1.14
C ILE A 21 3.33 4.34 -2.33
N VAL A 22 2.09 4.20 -2.82
CA VAL A 22 1.80 3.41 -4.00
C VAL A 22 2.42 4.03 -5.25
N SER A 23 2.30 5.35 -5.43
CA SER A 23 2.84 6.04 -6.61
C SER A 23 4.37 6.03 -6.70
N GLU A 24 5.05 5.90 -5.56
CA GLU A 24 6.52 5.81 -5.47
C GLU A 24 7.04 4.38 -5.75
N ASP A 25 6.17 3.36 -5.75
CA ASP A 25 6.54 1.95 -6.02
C ASP A 25 6.47 1.60 -7.51
N TYR A 26 7.47 2.04 -8.26
CA TYR A 26 7.58 1.74 -9.70
C TYR A 26 7.62 0.23 -10.02
N GLY A 27 7.95 -0.62 -9.03
CA GLY A 27 8.02 -2.07 -9.20
C GLY A 27 6.70 -2.80 -8.99
N CYS A 28 5.62 -2.10 -8.60
CA CYS A 28 4.32 -2.71 -8.28
C CYS A 28 4.42 -3.91 -7.31
N LYS A 29 5.33 -3.82 -6.32
CA LYS A 29 5.71 -4.91 -5.42
C LYS A 29 4.54 -5.30 -4.53
N TYR A 30 3.82 -4.31 -4.01
CA TYR A 30 2.76 -4.51 -3.02
C TYR A 30 1.40 -3.98 -3.48
N HIS A 31 1.27 -3.56 -4.73
CA HIS A 31 0.01 -3.04 -5.26
C HIS A 31 -0.28 -3.50 -6.68
N LEU A 32 -1.52 -3.29 -7.11
CA LEU A 32 -2.01 -3.49 -8.46
C LEU A 32 -2.89 -2.29 -8.83
N THR A 33 -2.62 -1.69 -9.99
CA THR A 33 -3.41 -0.58 -10.52
C THR A 33 -4.29 -1.09 -11.65
N LEU A 34 -5.61 -0.98 -11.47
CA LEU A 34 -6.65 -1.37 -12.42
C LEU A 34 -7.40 -0.10 -12.86
N GLY A 35 -6.87 0.58 -13.87
CA GLY A 35 -7.35 1.91 -14.25
C GLY A 35 -7.20 2.91 -13.11
N ARG A 36 -8.32 3.45 -12.61
CA ARG A 36 -8.34 4.40 -11.48
C ARG A 36 -8.33 3.73 -10.10
N THR A 37 -8.48 2.40 -10.06
CA THR A 37 -8.56 1.64 -8.81
C THR A 37 -7.20 1.10 -8.42
N ILE A 38 -6.79 1.36 -7.19
CA ILE A 38 -5.60 0.76 -6.58
C ILE A 38 -6.05 -0.37 -5.65
N LYS A 39 -5.39 -1.53 -5.78
CA LYS A 39 -5.52 -2.66 -4.85
C LYS A 39 -4.18 -2.94 -4.21
N ILE A 40 -4.13 -2.91 -2.88
CA ILE A 40 -2.96 -3.24 -2.07
C ILE A 40 -2.98 -4.74 -1.76
N LYS A 41 -1.85 -5.40 -2.01
CA LYS A 41 -1.62 -6.79 -1.64
C LYS A 41 -1.20 -6.80 -0.16
N ARG A 42 -2.11 -7.19 0.72
CA ARG A 42 -1.96 -7.09 2.18
C ARG A 42 -0.59 -7.59 2.67
N GLN A 43 -0.24 -8.85 2.39
CA GLN A 43 0.97 -9.47 2.94
C GLN A 43 2.26 -8.83 2.42
N GLN A 44 2.31 -8.48 1.13
CA GLN A 44 3.46 -7.81 0.53
C GLN A 44 3.63 -6.39 1.09
N PHE A 45 2.53 -5.70 1.33
CA PHE A 45 2.55 -4.36 1.92
C PHE A 45 2.97 -4.41 3.39
N GLU A 46 2.45 -5.37 4.16
CA GLU A 46 2.85 -5.62 5.55
C GLU A 46 4.35 -5.95 5.64
N ASN A 47 4.87 -6.80 4.75
CA ASN A 47 6.30 -7.07 4.68
C ASN A 47 7.12 -5.81 4.34
N TYR A 48 6.62 -4.96 3.44
CA TYR A 48 7.26 -3.68 3.14
C TYR A 48 7.31 -2.76 4.36
N LEU A 49 6.22 -2.63 5.12
CA LEU A 49 6.19 -1.82 6.34
C LEU A 49 7.18 -2.35 7.38
N ASN A 50 7.23 -3.66 7.60
CA ASN A 50 8.17 -4.29 8.54
C ASN A 50 9.65 -4.07 8.16
N GLN A 51 9.96 -3.93 6.86
CA GLN A 51 11.32 -3.60 6.41
C GLN A 51 11.69 -2.14 6.69
N VAL A 52 10.72 -1.22 6.59
CA VAL A 52 10.93 0.20 6.85
C VAL A 52 11.06 0.49 8.34
N GLU A 53 10.34 -0.25 9.20
CA GLU A 53 10.42 -0.08 10.66
C GLU A 53 11.74 -0.58 11.29
N GLN A 54 12.56 -1.36 10.56
CA GLN A 54 13.82 -1.94 11.08
C GLN A 54 15.06 -1.07 10.88
N ILE A 55 14.93 0.26 10.82
CA ILE A 55 16.07 1.20 10.74
C ILE A 55 16.15 2.05 11.99
#